data_AF-A0A3C1KJL4-F1
#
_entry.id   AF-A0A3C1KJL4-F1
#
_cell.length_a   1.000
_cell.length_b   1.000
_cell.length_c   1.000
_cell.angle_alpha   90.00
_cell.angle_beta   90.00
_cell.angle_gamma   90.00
#
_symmetry.space_group_name_H-M   'P 1'
#
loop_
_entity.id
_entity.type
_entity.pdbx_description
1 polymer ?
#
loop_
_entity_poly.entity_id
_entity_poly.type
_entity_poly.pdbx_seq_one_letter_code
_entity_poly.pdbx_strand_id
1 'polypeptide(L)' 'LVDLGPEGGSGGGQIIATGTPEEVAEAPGSYTGMFLKPLLTRAAGGRSKKGAVRKGKKKAAA' A
#
# COMPACT_ATOMS: atom_id res chain seq x y z
N LEU A 1 -4.49 -6.17 12.95
CA LEU A 1 -3.04 -6.16 12.69
C LEU A 1 -2.32 -5.77 13.98
N VAL A 2 -1.10 -6.28 14.14
CA VAL A 2 -0.16 -5.87 15.18
C VAL A 2 1.15 -5.58 14.48
N ASP A 3 1.65 -4.36 14.63
CA ASP A 3 2.90 -3.91 14.03
C ASP A 3 4.00 -3.82 15.09
N LEU A 4 5.15 -4.42 14.79
CA LEU A 4 6.27 -4.56 15.71
C LEU A 4 7.49 -3.84 15.13
N GLY A 5 8.24 -3.17 15.99
CA GLY A 5 9.39 -2.38 15.56
C GLY A 5 9.98 -1.56 16.71
N PRO A 6 10.65 -0.42 16.43
CA PRO A 6 10.81 0.21 15.10
C PRO A 6 11.77 -0.57 14.18
N GLU A 7 12.78 -1.22 14.74
CA GLU A 7 13.80 -1.95 14.00
C GLU A 7 13.74 -3.46 14.26
N GLY A 8 14.65 -4.22 13.65
CA GLY A 8 14.85 -5.65 13.94
C GLY A 8 15.85 -5.91 15.07
N GLY A 9 15.80 -7.12 15.65
CA GLY A 9 16.77 -7.55 16.67
C GLY A 9 16.65 -6.79 17.99
N SER A 10 17.78 -6.38 18.58
CA SER A 10 17.82 -5.67 19.86
C SER A 10 17.20 -4.27 19.82
N GLY A 11 17.05 -3.68 18.63
CA GLY A 11 16.36 -2.40 18.43
C GLY A 11 14.85 -2.53 18.24
N GLY A 12 14.31 -3.75 18.28
CA GLY A 12 12.90 -4.04 18.05
C GLY A 12 12.15 -4.51 19.30
N GLY A 13 11.03 -5.18 19.06
CA GLY A 13 10.25 -5.84 20.11
C GLY A 13 9.21 -4.95 20.79
N GLN A 14 9.01 -3.72 20.31
CA GLN A 14 7.94 -2.85 20.79
C GLN A 14 6.72 -2.97 19.89
N ILE A 15 5.54 -2.80 20.49
CA ILE A 15 4.29 -2.67 19.75
C ILE A 15 4.19 -1.21 19.28
N ILE A 16 4.28 -1.01 17.96
CA ILE A 16 4.19 0.32 17.34
C ILE A 16 2.72 0.69 17.10
N ALA A 17 1.92 -0.27 16.62
CA ALA A 17 0.50 -0.07 16.35
C ALA A 17 -0.28 -1.38 16.48
N THR A 18 -1.54 -1.29 16.89
CA THR A 18 -2.50 -2.39 16.84
C THR A 18 -3.85 -1.86 16.38
N GLY A 19 -4.58 -2.65 15.60
CA GLY A 19 -5.89 -2.26 15.10
C GLY A 19 -6.20 -2.79 13.71
N THR A 20 -7.20 -2.19 13.08
CA THR A 20 -7.56 -2.40 11.68
C THR A 20 -6.41 -2.01 10.74
N PRO A 21 -6.41 -2.50 9.48
CA PRO A 21 -5.44 -2.05 8.48
C PRO A 21 -5.40 -0.53 8.30
N GLU A 22 -6.56 0.11 8.34
CA GLU A 22 -6.72 1.57 8.22
C GLU A 22 -6.09 2.29 9.42
N GLU A 23 -6.32 1.81 10.64
CA GLU A 23 -5.71 2.37 11.86
C GLU A 23 -4.18 2.22 11.86
N VAL A 24 -3.65 1.05 11.46
CA VAL A 24 -2.20 0.84 11.35
C VAL A 24 -1.58 1.69 10.24
N ALA A 25 -2.30 1.94 9.15
CA ALA A 25 -1.83 2.79 8.05
C ALA A 25 -1.62 4.27 8.45
N GLU A 26 -2.33 4.74 9.49
CA GLU A 26 -2.19 6.09 10.03
C GLU A 26 -1.22 6.18 11.22
N ALA A 27 -0.68 5.05 11.69
CA ALA A 27 0.19 5.02 12.86
C ALA A 27 1.57 5.65 12.56
N PRO A 28 1.99 6.69 13.32
CA PRO A 28 3.29 7.32 13.13
C PRO A 28 4.43 6.36 13.49
N GLY A 29 5.48 6.32 12.65
CA GLY A 29 6.63 5.44 12.86
C GLY A 29 6.40 3.97 12.49
N SER A 30 5.21 3.61 12.02
CA SER A 30 4.92 2.28 11.48
C SER A 30 5.45 2.16 10.05
N TYR A 31 6.57 1.44 9.86
CA TYR A 31 7.03 1.10 8.51
C TYR A 31 5.96 0.32 7.75
N THR A 32 5.26 -0.60 8.41
CA THR A 32 4.12 -1.33 7.85
C THR A 32 3.04 -0.37 7.36
N GLY A 33 2.66 0.60 8.19
CA GLY A 33 1.64 1.61 7.87
C GLY A 33 2.00 2.45 6.65
N MET A 34 3.27 2.85 6.51
CA MET A 34 3.79 3.60 5.35
C MET A 34 3.53 2.88 4.03
N PHE A 35 3.71 1.54 3.98
CA PHE A 35 3.45 0.75 2.78
C PHE A 35 1.97 0.37 2.63
N LEU A 36 1.25 0.23 3.75
CA LEU A 36 -0.15 -0.17 3.75
C LEU A 36 -1.07 0.94 3.23
N LYS A 37 -0.83 2.19 3.61
CA LYS A 37 -1.63 3.36 3.23
C LYS A 37 -1.88 3.51 1.71
N PRO A 38 -0.88 3.45 0.81
CA PRO A 38 -1.12 3.53 -0.63
C PRO A 38 -1.86 2.31 -1.19
N LEU A 39 -1.68 1.12 -0.58
CA LEU A 39 -2.38 -0.09 -1.00
C LEU A 39 -3.87 -0.02 -0.67
N LEU A 40 -4.21 0.46 0.53
CA LEU A 40 -5.60 0.68 0.94
C LEU A 40 -6.28 1.74 0.08
N THR A 41 -5.57 2.85 -0.22
CA THR A 41 -6.07 3.88 -1.14
C THR A 41 -6.39 3.29 -2.52
N ARG A 42 -5.50 2.44 -3.07
CA ARG A 42 -5.72 1.76 -4.36
C ARG A 42 -6.88 0.76 -4.29
N ALA A 43 -7.02 0.03 -3.19
CA ALA A 43 -8.08 -0.94 -3.00
C ALA A 43 -9.46 -0.25 -2.90
N ALA A 44 -9.55 0.85 -2.16
CA ALA A 44 -10.75 1.67 -2.01
C ALA A 44 -11.15 2.37 -3.32
N GLY A 45 -10.18 2.77 -4.15
CA GLY A 45 -10.40 3.43 -5.43
C GLY A 45 -10.97 2.55 -6.55
N GLY A 46 -11.28 1.27 -6.27
CA GLY A 46 -11.69 0.30 -7.27
C GLY A 46 -10.55 -0.02 -8.25
N ARG A 47 -10.58 -1.21 -8.87
CA ARG A 47 -9.66 -1.55 -9.96
C ARG A 47 -9.72 -0.46 -11.04
N SER A 48 -8.77 0.47 -11.05
CA SER A 48 -8.64 1.46 -12.11
C SER A 48 -8.61 0.70 -13.43
N LYS A 49 -9.61 0.93 -14.29
CA LYS A 49 -9.78 0.29 -15.61
C LYS A 49 -8.66 0.69 -16.61
N LYS A 50 -7.42 0.94 -16.16
CA LYS A 50 -6.27 1.34 -16.99
C LYS A 50 -5.52 0.15 -17.63
N GLY A 51 -5.99 -1.08 -17.47
CA GLY A 51 -5.44 -2.26 -18.17
C GLY A 51 -6.01 -2.53 -19.58
N ALA A 52 -7.11 -1.88 -19.97
CA ALA A 52 -7.88 -2.26 -21.17
C ALA A 52 -7.66 -1.38 -22.42
N VAL A 53 -6.74 -0.41 -22.40
CA VAL A 53 -6.51 0.46 -23.58
C VAL A 53 -5.04 0.48 -23.98
N ARG A 54 -4.55 -0.64 -24.52
CA ARG A 54 -3.53 -0.57 -25.58
C ARG A 54 -4.27 -0.40 -26.91
N LYS A 55 -4.65 0.85 -27.22
CA LYS A 55 -5.27 1.22 -28.50
C LYS A 55 -4.26 0.93 -29.61
N GLY A 56 -4.49 -0.15 -30.36
CA GLY A 56 -3.77 -0.41 -31.59
C GLY A 56 -4.00 0.74 -32.56
N LYS A 57 -2.98 1.58 -32.77
CA LYS A 57 -2.90 2.39 -33.99
C LYS A 57 -2.31 1.50 -35.07
N LYS A 58 -3.18 0.78 -35.79
CA LYS A 58 -2.87 0.42 -37.19
C LYS A 58 -2.67 1.75 -37.92
N LYS A 59 -1.44 2.06 -38.33
CA LYS A 59 -1.21 3.10 -39.33
C LYS A 59 -1.32 2.42 -40.69
N ALA A 60 -2.38 2.79 -41.41
CA ALA A 60 -2.66 2.33 -42.76
C ALA A 60 -1.58 2.79 -43.74
N ALA A 61 -1.40 1.98 -44.77
CA ALA A 61 -0.61 2.26 -45.95
C ALA A 61 -1.11 3.50 -46.70
N ALA A 62 -0.18 4.27 -47.25
CA ALA A 62 -0.29 5.06 -48.47
C ALA A 62 1.12 5.21 -49.05
#